data_AF-A0AB36XNB6-F1
#
_entry.id   AF-A0AB36XNB6-F1
#
_cell.length_a   1.000
_cell.length_b   1.000
_cell.length_c   1.000
_cell.angle_alpha   90.00
_cell.angle_beta   90.00
_cell.angle_gamma   90.00
#
_symmetry.space_group_name_H-M   'P 1'
#
loop_
_entity.id
_entity.type
_entity.pdbx_description
1 polymer ?
#
loop_
_entity_poly.entity_id
_entity_poly.type
_entity_poly.pdbx_seq_one_letter_code
_entity_poly.pdbx_strand_id
1 'polypeptide(L)'
;MTAGIIGAFLGYWLLHAADALIFKPLESGDLATWFAAAGTILTLAFLINQHRKTWQAQKVEKEERKKAEAKQEKDLALEREARQKYQEKQLELLKEEREARERSELLQREELKKEREARERHEAKQQEMWQKQSTMFAFQKYQDHKSLLLELLSELDNQHSVTIHDKSKFYRKVFIKNNSEHCDLTITPQSRHFGLSQLGVLDTIYRDLQSFFISFKDMQLSTAASLEADIAGKIYDGYLTKLYQFSQALHVELEMPISIGNVHLHGQPNRSISNIFIAERSFKTLEAIYISIAHFCGNEVKEFKDLESTGFSLAKIYHFFDNAHHHHFTSRLAELKNDLYLLWEYLHLLSHDDILDSAEVDRDIIITFFNDSENYELSENNLAHLPTILQTLYESNKGTPLDNGLHELNQRCKERLMQYGVYTQH
;
A
#
# COMPACT_ATOMS: atom_id res chain seq x y z
N MET A 1 1.91 -127.60 0.39
CA MET A 1 0.96 -128.55 1.02
C MET A 1 1.22 -129.96 0.51
N THR A 2 2.38 -130.54 0.82
CA THR A 2 2.76 -131.92 0.43
C THR A 2 3.65 -132.62 1.47
N ALA A 3 3.98 -131.95 2.59
CA ALA A 3 4.80 -132.51 3.67
C ALA A 3 4.01 -133.17 4.81
N GLY A 4 2.68 -132.98 4.87
CA GLY A 4 1.83 -133.53 5.95
C GLY A 4 1.37 -134.99 5.74
N ILE A 5 1.53 -135.55 4.54
CA ILE A 5 1.04 -136.90 4.20
C ILE A 5 2.11 -137.98 4.44
N ILE A 6 3.39 -137.60 4.49
CA ILE A 6 4.51 -138.54 4.70
C ILE A 6 4.67 -138.90 6.20
N GLY A 7 4.24 -138.03 7.12
CA GLY A 7 4.34 -138.26 8.57
C GLY A 7 3.41 -139.37 9.10
N ALA A 8 2.25 -139.59 8.48
CA ALA A 8 1.30 -140.62 8.89
C ALA A 8 1.75 -142.05 8.49
N PHE A 9 2.56 -142.19 7.43
CA PHE A 9 3.04 -143.50 6.96
C PHE A 9 4.23 -144.03 7.77
N LEU A 10 5.05 -143.16 8.37
CA LEU A 10 6.19 -143.54 9.21
C LEU A 10 5.79 -144.01 10.62
N GLY A 11 4.66 -143.54 11.15
CA GLY A 11 4.12 -144.02 12.44
C GLY A 11 3.53 -145.43 12.38
N TYR A 12 2.96 -145.82 11.25
CA TYR A 12 2.35 -147.14 11.05
C TYR A 12 3.38 -148.26 10.83
N TRP A 13 4.59 -147.93 10.33
CA TRP A 13 5.67 -148.91 10.11
C TRP A 13 6.49 -149.18 11.38
N LEU A 14 6.65 -148.18 12.26
CA LEU A 14 7.41 -148.31 13.51
C LEU A 14 6.65 -149.06 14.61
N LEU A 15 5.31 -149.13 14.55
CA LEU A 15 4.51 -149.91 15.50
C LEU A 15 4.55 -151.43 15.21
N HIS A 16 4.84 -151.85 13.96
CA HIS A 16 4.93 -153.27 13.59
C HIS A 16 6.34 -153.87 13.68
N ALA A 17 7.39 -153.04 13.69
CA ALA A 17 8.76 -153.51 13.92
C ALA A 17 9.06 -153.77 15.41
N ALA A 18 8.28 -153.19 16.33
CA ALA A 18 8.43 -153.36 17.78
C ALA A 18 7.86 -154.70 18.31
N ASP A 19 6.97 -155.37 17.57
CA ASP A 19 6.31 -156.62 18.01
C ASP A 19 7.02 -157.92 17.57
N ALA A 20 8.11 -157.84 16.79
CA ALA A 20 8.75 -159.02 16.17
C ALA A 20 10.12 -159.42 16.76
N LEU A 21 10.59 -158.78 17.84
CA LEU A 21 11.90 -159.06 18.45
C LEU A 21 11.83 -159.37 19.96
N ILE A 22 10.69 -159.91 20.40
CA ILE A 22 10.56 -160.66 21.65
C ILE A 22 10.81 -162.14 21.32
N PHE A 23 12.05 -162.61 21.42
CA PHE A 23 12.38 -163.89 22.06
C PHE A 23 13.89 -164.14 22.03
N LYS A 24 14.44 -164.17 23.25
CA LYS A 24 15.63 -164.86 23.74
C LYS A 24 16.96 -164.08 23.82
N PRO A 25 17.74 -164.35 24.89
CA PRO A 25 18.41 -163.29 25.63
C PRO A 25 19.92 -163.48 25.64
N LEU A 26 20.70 -162.42 25.39
CA LEU A 26 22.07 -162.33 25.88
C LEU A 26 22.51 -160.87 25.99
N GLU A 27 22.66 -160.47 27.25
CA GLU A 27 23.53 -159.43 27.83
C GLU A 27 23.62 -158.06 27.14
N SER A 28 22.71 -157.19 27.60
CA SER A 28 22.58 -155.77 27.39
C SER A 28 23.64 -154.95 28.16
N GLY A 29 24.40 -154.11 27.45
CA GLY A 29 25.26 -153.11 28.09
C GLY A 29 25.80 -152.00 27.19
N ASP A 30 25.97 -152.22 25.88
CA ASP A 30 26.83 -151.32 25.06
C ASP A 30 26.24 -150.80 23.72
N LEU A 31 24.96 -151.09 23.43
CA LEU A 31 24.32 -150.72 22.14
C LEU A 31 23.48 -149.43 22.18
N ALA A 32 22.95 -149.04 23.34
CA ALA A 32 22.13 -147.83 23.49
C ALA A 32 22.95 -146.52 23.33
N THR A 33 24.23 -146.55 23.67
CA THR A 33 25.13 -145.39 23.62
C THR A 33 25.48 -144.98 22.18
N TRP A 34 25.56 -145.94 21.25
CA TRP A 34 25.86 -145.66 19.85
C TRP A 34 24.68 -145.01 19.10
N PHE A 35 23.44 -145.38 19.41
CA PHE A 35 22.26 -144.78 18.78
C PHE A 35 22.03 -143.32 19.23
N ALA A 36 22.34 -142.97 20.48
CA ALA A 36 22.26 -141.59 20.98
C ALA A 36 23.30 -140.67 20.32
N ALA A 37 24.52 -141.17 20.05
CA ALA A 37 25.58 -140.43 19.38
C ALA A 37 25.31 -140.18 17.87
N ALA A 38 24.74 -141.16 17.17
CA ALA A 38 24.37 -141.00 15.76
C ALA A 38 23.21 -139.99 15.59
N GLY A 39 22.25 -140.00 16.52
CA GLY A 39 21.14 -139.04 16.54
C GLY A 39 21.59 -137.59 16.72
N THR A 40 22.60 -137.32 17.55
CA THR A 40 23.09 -135.95 17.80
C THR A 40 23.86 -135.36 16.62
N ILE A 41 24.65 -136.17 15.89
CA ILE A 41 25.43 -135.71 14.72
C ILE A 41 24.51 -135.35 13.55
N LEU A 42 23.44 -136.12 13.32
CA LEU A 42 22.46 -135.86 12.25
C LEU A 42 21.66 -134.57 12.49
N THR A 43 21.28 -134.25 13.73
CA THR A 43 20.58 -133.01 14.06
C THR A 43 21.46 -131.77 13.85
N LEU A 44 22.77 -131.88 14.13
CA LEU A 44 23.72 -130.78 13.90
C LEU A 44 23.92 -130.49 12.40
N ALA A 45 23.98 -131.53 11.55
CA ALA A 45 24.09 -131.38 10.11
C ALA A 45 22.86 -130.69 9.48
N PHE A 46 21.65 -130.99 9.99
CA PHE A 46 20.42 -130.34 9.54
C PHE A 46 20.36 -128.85 9.93
N LEU A 47 20.79 -128.50 11.15
CA LEU A 47 20.88 -127.11 11.62
C LEU A 47 21.88 -126.28 10.80
N ILE A 48 23.03 -126.87 10.41
CA ILE A 48 24.02 -126.20 9.55
C ILE A 48 23.45 -125.91 8.15
N ASN A 49 22.62 -126.81 7.60
CA ASN A 49 22.02 -126.61 6.29
C ASN A 49 20.90 -125.55 6.31
N GLN A 50 20.08 -125.51 7.35
CA GLN A 50 19.06 -124.47 7.52
C GLN A 50 19.68 -123.07 7.67
N HIS A 51 20.80 -122.96 8.38
CA HIS A 51 21.51 -121.69 8.56
C HIS A 51 22.15 -121.17 7.26
N ARG A 52 22.53 -122.05 6.32
CA ARG A 52 23.08 -121.64 5.02
C ARG A 52 22.01 -121.04 4.09
N LYS A 53 20.80 -121.61 4.09
CA LYS A 53 19.67 -121.11 3.26
C LYS A 53 19.18 -119.73 3.71
N THR A 54 19.09 -119.48 5.02
CA THR A 54 18.68 -118.16 5.53
C THR A 54 19.72 -117.08 5.25
N TRP A 55 21.02 -117.42 5.26
CA TRP A 55 22.09 -116.49 4.90
C TRP A 55 22.10 -116.09 3.43
N GLN A 56 21.80 -117.01 2.51
CA GLN A 56 21.71 -116.70 1.08
C GLN A 56 20.49 -115.83 0.77
N ALA A 57 19.34 -116.11 1.40
CA ALA A 57 18.15 -115.26 1.28
C ALA A 57 18.38 -113.83 1.81
N GLN A 58 19.04 -113.70 2.96
CA GLN A 58 19.38 -112.37 3.53
C GLN A 58 20.43 -111.61 2.71
N LYS A 59 21.32 -112.30 1.97
CA LYS A 59 22.28 -111.62 1.08
C LYS A 59 21.59 -111.02 -0.15
N VAL A 60 20.70 -111.77 -0.79
CA VAL A 60 19.95 -111.29 -1.96
C VAL A 60 19.05 -110.12 -1.56
N GLU A 61 18.34 -110.25 -0.43
CA GLU A 61 17.49 -109.16 0.09
C GLU A 61 18.32 -107.92 0.47
N LYS A 62 19.51 -108.09 1.04
CA LYS A 62 20.42 -106.95 1.33
C LYS A 62 20.96 -106.29 0.06
N GLU A 63 21.24 -107.05 -0.99
CA GLU A 63 21.67 -106.47 -2.27
C GLU A 63 20.54 -105.76 -3.01
N GLU A 64 19.32 -106.29 -2.96
CA GLU A 64 18.14 -105.65 -3.53
C GLU A 64 17.74 -104.40 -2.75
N ARG A 65 17.79 -104.42 -1.40
CA ARG A 65 17.62 -103.22 -0.57
C ARG A 65 18.69 -102.18 -0.86
N LYS A 66 19.96 -102.56 -1.00
CA LYS A 66 21.04 -101.63 -1.36
C LYS A 66 20.87 -101.03 -2.77
N LYS A 67 20.37 -101.81 -3.73
CA LYS A 67 20.07 -101.29 -5.09
C LYS A 67 18.85 -100.37 -5.10
N ALA A 68 17.82 -100.68 -4.32
CA ALA A 68 16.64 -99.84 -4.16
C ALA A 68 16.97 -98.54 -3.39
N GLU A 69 17.73 -98.63 -2.30
CA GLU A 69 18.26 -97.50 -1.53
C GLU A 69 19.16 -96.62 -2.40
N ALA A 70 20.10 -97.20 -3.18
CA ALA A 70 20.95 -96.42 -4.08
C ALA A 70 20.16 -95.75 -5.23
N LYS A 71 19.06 -96.37 -5.69
CA LYS A 71 18.17 -95.74 -6.68
C LYS A 71 17.35 -94.61 -6.04
N GLN A 72 16.80 -94.84 -4.85
CA GLN A 72 16.07 -93.84 -4.10
C GLN A 72 16.96 -92.65 -3.70
N GLU A 73 18.22 -92.89 -3.34
CA GLU A 73 19.21 -91.82 -3.09
C GLU A 73 19.54 -91.03 -4.35
N LYS A 74 19.67 -91.68 -5.51
CA LYS A 74 19.85 -90.98 -6.79
C LYS A 74 18.65 -90.15 -7.17
N ASP A 75 17.45 -90.69 -7.01
CA ASP A 75 16.19 -89.99 -7.29
C ASP A 75 16.00 -88.81 -6.31
N LEU A 76 16.33 -88.99 -5.03
CA LEU A 76 16.35 -87.93 -4.02
C LEU A 76 17.42 -86.87 -4.30
N ALA A 77 18.60 -87.26 -4.78
CA ALA A 77 19.66 -86.32 -5.15
C ALA A 77 19.25 -85.47 -6.36
N LEU A 78 18.64 -86.10 -7.36
CA LEU A 78 18.14 -85.43 -8.56
C LEU A 78 16.95 -84.52 -8.21
N GLU A 79 16.07 -84.93 -7.30
CA GLU A 79 14.99 -84.08 -6.78
C GLU A 79 15.53 -82.88 -5.98
N ARG A 80 16.56 -83.09 -5.15
CA ARG A 80 17.22 -81.99 -4.41
C ARG A 80 17.89 -81.01 -5.35
N GLU A 81 18.58 -81.50 -6.38
CA GLU A 81 19.21 -80.65 -7.39
C GLU A 81 18.16 -79.86 -8.19
N ALA A 82 17.04 -80.50 -8.55
CA ALA A 82 15.92 -79.83 -9.21
C ALA A 82 15.27 -78.75 -8.32
N ARG A 83 15.09 -79.03 -7.02
CA ARG A 83 14.59 -78.06 -6.04
C ARG A 83 15.56 -76.91 -5.82
N GLN A 84 16.87 -77.18 -5.74
CA GLN A 84 17.90 -76.15 -5.61
C GLN A 84 17.92 -75.24 -6.85
N LYS A 85 17.97 -75.82 -8.05
CA LYS A 85 17.89 -75.05 -9.31
C LYS A 85 16.61 -74.22 -9.40
N TYR A 86 15.49 -74.77 -8.94
CA TYR A 86 14.23 -74.03 -8.89
C TYR A 86 14.28 -72.86 -7.89
N GLN A 87 14.83 -73.07 -6.69
CA GLN A 87 14.99 -72.02 -5.68
C GLN A 87 15.97 -70.93 -6.14
N GLU A 88 17.07 -71.29 -6.78
CA GLU A 88 18.03 -70.36 -7.37
C GLU A 88 17.36 -69.49 -8.44
N LYS A 89 16.60 -70.11 -9.34
CA LYS A 89 15.84 -69.38 -10.37
C LYS A 89 14.80 -68.42 -9.77
N GLN A 90 14.11 -68.83 -8.71
CA GLN A 90 13.16 -67.95 -8.00
C GLN A 90 13.88 -66.77 -7.33
N LEU A 91 15.06 -67.01 -6.75
CA LEU A 91 15.86 -65.95 -6.14
C LEU A 91 16.40 -64.97 -7.17
N GLU A 92 16.83 -65.46 -8.34
CA GLU A 92 17.30 -64.63 -9.45
C GLU A 92 16.17 -63.74 -9.98
N LEU A 93 14.99 -64.31 -10.25
CA LEU A 93 13.80 -63.53 -10.66
C LEU A 93 13.44 -62.46 -9.63
N LEU A 94 13.53 -62.78 -8.34
CA LEU A 94 13.23 -61.82 -7.27
C LEU A 94 14.28 -60.70 -7.18
N LYS A 95 15.55 -60.99 -7.48
CA LYS A 95 16.60 -59.97 -7.59
C LYS A 95 16.36 -59.06 -8.79
N GLU A 96 16.07 -59.63 -9.95
CA GLU A 96 15.73 -58.85 -11.16
C GLU A 96 14.50 -57.97 -10.94
N GLU A 97 13.46 -58.48 -10.29
CA GLU A 97 12.27 -57.71 -9.96
C GLU A 97 12.57 -56.56 -8.98
N ARG A 98 13.42 -56.79 -7.98
CA ARG A 98 13.86 -55.72 -7.06
C ARG A 98 14.66 -54.66 -7.78
N GLU A 99 15.63 -55.04 -8.61
CA GLU A 99 16.43 -54.09 -9.39
C GLU A 99 15.55 -53.29 -10.37
N ALA A 100 14.57 -53.94 -11.01
CA ALA A 100 13.62 -53.27 -11.90
C ALA A 100 12.75 -52.26 -11.13
N ARG A 101 12.26 -52.63 -9.94
CA ARG A 101 11.51 -51.73 -9.05
C ARG A 101 12.38 -50.55 -8.62
N GLU A 102 13.59 -50.79 -8.13
CA GLU A 102 14.52 -49.73 -7.70
C GLU A 102 14.85 -48.77 -8.85
N ARG A 103 15.12 -49.27 -10.07
CA ARG A 103 15.32 -48.42 -11.25
C ARG A 103 14.07 -47.60 -11.58
N SER A 104 12.88 -48.21 -11.51
CA SER A 104 11.63 -47.49 -11.77
C SER A 104 11.35 -46.41 -10.72
N GLU A 105 11.64 -46.66 -9.45
CA GLU A 105 11.50 -45.68 -8.37
C GLU A 105 12.51 -44.53 -8.52
N LEU A 106 13.74 -44.83 -8.92
CA LEU A 106 14.75 -43.80 -9.19
C LEU A 106 14.32 -42.89 -10.34
N LEU A 107 13.81 -43.47 -11.45
CA LEU A 107 13.29 -42.70 -12.57
C LEU A 107 12.11 -41.82 -12.15
N GLN A 108 11.15 -42.36 -11.39
CA GLN A 108 10.03 -41.58 -10.86
C GLN A 108 10.49 -40.44 -9.94
N ARG A 109 11.48 -40.68 -9.08
CA ARG A 109 12.04 -39.63 -8.21
C ARG A 109 12.74 -38.54 -9.02
N GLU A 110 13.47 -38.90 -10.07
CA GLU A 110 14.11 -37.93 -10.95
C GLU A 110 13.09 -37.13 -11.76
N GLU A 111 12.03 -37.75 -12.27
CA GLU A 111 10.94 -37.07 -12.96
C GLU A 111 10.20 -36.10 -12.03
N LEU A 112 9.83 -36.56 -10.82
CA LEU A 112 9.20 -35.70 -9.81
C LEU A 112 10.11 -34.54 -9.40
N LYS A 113 11.42 -34.75 -9.32
CA LYS A 113 12.39 -33.69 -9.02
C LYS A 113 12.45 -32.66 -10.14
N LYS A 114 12.56 -33.12 -11.39
CA LYS A 114 12.55 -32.24 -12.58
C LYS A 114 11.25 -31.45 -12.68
N GLU A 115 10.11 -32.07 -12.39
CA GLU A 115 8.81 -31.41 -12.38
C GLU A 115 8.71 -30.35 -11.29
N ARG A 116 9.17 -30.65 -10.06
CA ARG A 116 9.21 -29.67 -8.97
C ARG A 116 10.10 -28.47 -9.31
N GLU A 117 11.31 -28.72 -9.80
CA GLU A 117 12.22 -27.66 -10.23
C GLU A 117 11.60 -26.81 -11.36
N ALA A 118 10.87 -27.42 -12.28
CA ALA A 118 10.18 -26.70 -13.36
C ALA A 118 9.02 -25.83 -12.81
N ARG A 119 8.24 -26.35 -11.85
CA ARG A 119 7.16 -25.60 -11.18
C ARG A 119 7.71 -24.42 -10.37
N GLU A 120 8.75 -24.65 -9.57
CA GLU A 120 9.41 -23.60 -8.78
C GLU A 120 9.97 -22.49 -9.67
N ARG A 121 10.63 -22.84 -10.79
CA ARG A 121 11.10 -21.83 -11.77
C ARG A 121 9.96 -21.07 -12.42
N HIS A 122 8.84 -21.72 -12.70
CA HIS A 122 7.67 -21.08 -13.29
C HIS A 122 7.01 -20.11 -12.30
N GLU A 123 6.81 -20.52 -11.05
CA GLU A 123 6.28 -19.67 -9.97
C GLU A 123 7.18 -18.46 -9.71
N ALA A 124 8.50 -18.66 -9.64
CA ALA A 124 9.46 -17.58 -9.48
C ALA A 124 9.36 -16.55 -10.62
N LYS A 125 9.24 -17.00 -11.87
CA LYS A 125 9.04 -16.11 -13.03
C LYS A 125 7.71 -15.35 -12.97
N GLN A 126 6.64 -15.98 -12.50
CA GLN A 126 5.35 -15.31 -12.34
C GLN A 126 5.42 -14.23 -11.26
N GLN A 127 6.06 -14.51 -10.12
CA GLN A 127 6.27 -13.51 -9.07
C GLN A 127 7.11 -12.33 -9.56
N GLU A 128 8.18 -12.59 -10.31
CA GLU A 128 9.00 -11.53 -10.91
C GLU A 128 8.18 -10.68 -11.90
N MET A 129 7.34 -11.33 -12.72
CA MET A 129 6.45 -10.63 -13.66
C MET A 129 5.45 -9.74 -12.92
N TRP A 130 4.83 -10.23 -11.85
CA TRP A 130 3.90 -9.44 -11.03
C TRP A 130 4.59 -8.27 -10.33
N GLN A 131 5.81 -8.44 -9.84
CA GLN A 131 6.59 -7.33 -9.28
C GLN A 131 6.91 -6.26 -10.34
N LYS A 132 7.30 -6.67 -11.55
CA LYS A 132 7.52 -5.75 -12.68
C LYS A 132 6.24 -5.03 -13.10
N GLN A 133 5.11 -5.72 -13.14
CA GLN A 133 3.82 -5.10 -13.44
C GLN A 133 3.40 -4.12 -12.35
N SER A 134 3.55 -4.49 -11.07
CA SER A 134 3.22 -3.63 -9.93
C SER A 134 4.03 -2.31 -9.95
N THR A 135 5.34 -2.41 -10.19
CA THR A 135 6.21 -1.23 -10.32
C THR A 135 5.85 -0.36 -11.52
N MET A 136 5.52 -0.97 -12.68
CA MET A 136 5.03 -0.23 -13.85
C MET A 136 3.71 0.49 -13.57
N PHE A 137 2.76 -0.16 -12.89
CA PHE A 137 1.49 0.46 -12.50
C PHE A 137 1.69 1.62 -11.52
N ALA A 138 2.58 1.48 -10.54
CA ALA A 138 2.90 2.56 -9.61
C ALA A 138 3.50 3.78 -10.33
N PHE A 139 4.41 3.55 -11.27
CA PHE A 139 5.00 4.60 -12.09
C PHE A 139 3.96 5.29 -12.98
N GLN A 140 3.11 4.53 -13.66
CA GLN A 140 2.06 5.07 -14.51
C GLN A 140 1.09 5.94 -13.68
N LYS A 141 0.63 5.41 -12.54
CA LYS A 141 -0.22 6.16 -11.61
C LYS A 141 0.42 7.46 -11.14
N TYR A 142 1.73 7.43 -10.84
CA TYR A 142 2.48 8.63 -10.46
C TYR A 142 2.52 9.67 -11.58
N GLN A 143 2.81 9.25 -12.83
CA GLN A 143 2.87 10.16 -13.98
C GLN A 143 1.50 10.76 -14.28
N ASP A 144 0.45 9.94 -14.29
CA ASP A 144 -0.91 10.37 -14.58
C ASP A 144 -1.39 11.38 -13.54
N HIS A 145 -1.24 11.06 -12.26
CA HIS A 145 -1.63 11.94 -11.16
C HIS A 145 -0.85 13.27 -11.17
N LYS A 146 0.45 13.22 -11.46
CA LYS A 146 1.26 14.43 -11.63
C LYS A 146 0.78 15.26 -12.81
N SER A 147 0.52 14.63 -13.96
CA SER A 147 0.02 15.31 -15.15
C SER A 147 -1.30 16.01 -14.89
N LEU A 148 -2.24 15.33 -14.22
CA LEU A 148 -3.55 15.88 -13.88
C LEU A 148 -3.45 17.10 -12.96
N LEU A 149 -2.56 17.10 -11.96
CA LEU A 149 -2.36 18.31 -11.14
C LEU A 149 -1.76 19.45 -11.97
N LEU A 150 -0.79 19.16 -12.84
CA LEU A 150 -0.18 20.20 -13.67
C LEU A 150 -1.17 20.81 -14.67
N GLU A 151 -2.09 20.01 -15.19
CA GLU A 151 -3.21 20.44 -16.02
C GLU A 151 -4.15 21.34 -15.21
N LEU A 152 -4.58 20.91 -14.02
CA LEU A 152 -5.41 21.71 -13.11
C LEU A 152 -4.75 23.06 -12.80
N LEU A 153 -3.46 23.08 -12.46
CA LEU A 153 -2.73 24.33 -12.19
C LEU A 153 -2.66 25.24 -13.43
N SER A 154 -2.69 24.67 -14.64
CA SER A 154 -2.70 25.46 -15.88
C SER A 154 -4.10 25.99 -16.22
N GLU A 155 -5.15 25.25 -15.87
CA GLU A 155 -6.52 25.74 -15.93
C GLU A 155 -6.72 26.92 -14.98
N LEU A 156 -6.27 26.79 -13.73
CA LEU A 156 -6.37 27.84 -12.72
C LEU A 156 -5.60 29.11 -13.09
N ASP A 157 -4.43 28.97 -13.71
CA ASP A 157 -3.63 30.05 -14.32
C ASP A 157 -4.52 30.94 -15.21
N ASN A 158 -5.16 30.29 -16.19
CA ASN A 158 -5.96 30.96 -17.21
C ASN A 158 -7.28 31.50 -16.64
N GLN A 159 -7.94 30.71 -15.80
CA GLN A 159 -9.24 31.06 -15.21
C GLN A 159 -9.14 32.33 -14.36
N HIS A 160 -8.04 32.50 -13.63
CA HIS A 160 -7.87 33.60 -12.70
C HIS A 160 -6.95 34.72 -13.21
N SER A 161 -6.39 34.59 -14.41
CA SER A 161 -5.40 35.54 -14.95
C SER A 161 -4.23 35.77 -13.99
N VAL A 162 -3.69 34.67 -13.47
CA VAL A 162 -2.52 34.66 -12.58
C VAL A 162 -1.38 33.91 -13.26
N THR A 163 -0.19 33.95 -12.67
CA THR A 163 0.95 33.11 -13.09
C THR A 163 1.35 32.15 -11.96
N ILE A 164 1.14 30.85 -12.15
CA ILE A 164 1.59 29.78 -11.23
C ILE A 164 2.97 29.27 -11.66
N HIS A 165 4.01 29.66 -10.92
CA HIS A 165 5.38 29.28 -11.22
C HIS A 165 5.78 27.93 -10.60
N ASP A 166 6.83 27.30 -11.14
CA ASP A 166 7.41 26.08 -10.56
C ASP A 166 6.40 24.93 -10.29
N LYS A 167 5.39 24.74 -11.14
CA LYS A 167 4.27 23.76 -10.95
C LYS A 167 4.76 22.35 -10.55
N SER A 168 5.86 21.87 -11.12
CA SER A 168 6.48 20.58 -10.76
C SER A 168 7.09 20.55 -9.35
N LYS A 169 7.66 21.66 -8.89
CA LYS A 169 8.16 21.81 -7.51
C LYS A 169 6.99 21.86 -6.54
N PHE A 170 5.92 22.56 -6.89
CA PHE A 170 4.68 22.60 -6.10
C PHE A 170 4.12 21.19 -5.89
N TYR A 171 3.95 20.39 -6.97
CA TYR A 171 3.51 18.99 -6.86
C TYR A 171 4.33 18.18 -5.83
N ARG A 172 5.67 18.29 -5.87
CA ARG A 172 6.56 17.58 -4.94
C ARG A 172 6.41 18.04 -3.49
N LYS A 173 6.07 19.31 -3.25
CA LYS A 173 5.85 19.83 -1.89
C LYS A 173 4.46 19.45 -1.36
N VAL A 174 3.45 19.33 -2.23
CA VAL A 174 2.13 18.84 -1.86
C VAL A 174 2.20 17.34 -1.56
N PHE A 175 2.70 16.54 -2.50
CA PHE A 175 2.80 15.09 -2.39
C PHE A 175 4.23 14.61 -2.10
N ILE A 176 4.71 14.87 -0.87
CA ILE A 176 6.11 14.63 -0.47
C ILE A 176 6.56 13.16 -0.65
N LYS A 177 5.63 12.22 -0.52
CA LYS A 177 5.92 10.79 -0.66
C LYS A 177 5.84 10.26 -2.09
N ASN A 178 5.25 11.01 -3.01
CA ASN A 178 5.01 10.52 -4.36
C ASN A 178 6.31 10.47 -5.16
N ASN A 179 6.63 9.30 -5.68
CA ASN A 179 7.78 9.02 -6.52
C ASN A 179 7.43 7.92 -7.55
N SER A 180 8.42 7.44 -8.31
CA SER A 180 8.19 6.42 -9.35
C SER A 180 7.69 5.06 -8.82
N GLU A 181 7.89 4.77 -7.53
CA GLU A 181 7.55 3.50 -6.89
C GLU A 181 6.31 3.58 -6.02
N HIS A 182 5.90 4.78 -5.61
CA HIS A 182 4.78 5.01 -4.70
C HIS A 182 3.99 6.26 -5.07
N CYS A 183 2.66 6.15 -5.10
CA CYS A 183 1.78 7.28 -5.41
C CYS A 183 0.49 7.25 -4.56
N ASP A 184 0.41 8.20 -3.64
CA ASP A 184 -0.80 8.56 -2.92
C ASP A 184 -1.61 9.55 -3.77
N LEU A 185 -2.92 9.31 -3.90
CA LEU A 185 -3.84 10.18 -4.65
C LEU A 185 -4.48 11.26 -3.77
N THR A 186 -4.46 11.05 -2.45
CA THR A 186 -5.12 11.93 -1.49
C THR A 186 -4.17 12.25 -0.35
N ILE A 187 -4.42 13.38 0.31
CA ILE A 187 -3.68 13.78 1.51
C ILE A 187 -4.70 13.98 2.63
N THR A 188 -4.69 13.09 3.61
CA THR A 188 -5.62 13.18 4.74
C THR A 188 -5.12 14.18 5.79
N PRO A 189 -5.98 15.08 6.31
CA PRO A 189 -5.59 16.07 7.32
C PRO A 189 -5.06 15.47 8.61
N GLN A 190 -5.50 14.25 8.95
CA GLN A 190 -5.07 13.52 10.15
C GLN A 190 -3.68 12.87 9.99
N SER A 191 -3.12 12.86 8.78
CA SER A 191 -1.81 12.25 8.55
C SER A 191 -0.70 13.12 9.17
N ARG A 192 0.31 12.48 9.76
CA ARG A 192 1.52 13.18 10.24
C ARG A 192 2.24 13.96 9.13
N HIS A 193 2.00 13.58 7.87
CA HIS A 193 2.61 14.20 6.71
C HIS A 193 1.85 15.44 6.23
N PHE A 194 0.58 15.61 6.60
CA PHE A 194 -0.20 16.78 6.24
C PHE A 194 0.48 18.07 6.75
N GLY A 195 0.85 18.10 8.04
CA GLY A 195 1.56 19.26 8.63
C GLY A 195 2.95 19.53 8.05
N LEU A 196 3.54 18.57 7.33
CA LEU A 196 4.81 18.75 6.63
C LEU A 196 4.60 19.11 5.14
N SER A 197 3.41 18.86 4.60
CA SER A 197 3.05 19.12 3.21
C SER A 197 2.76 20.60 2.97
N GLN A 198 2.92 21.03 1.72
CA GLN A 198 2.51 22.37 1.30
C GLN A 198 1.01 22.60 1.53
N LEU A 199 0.19 21.54 1.43
CA LEU A 199 -1.25 21.64 1.66
C LEU A 199 -1.58 21.97 3.13
N GLY A 200 -0.85 21.39 4.09
CA GLY A 200 -1.03 21.73 5.50
C GLY A 200 -0.55 23.14 5.86
N VAL A 201 0.52 23.60 5.21
CA VAL A 201 0.97 25.00 5.32
C VAL A 201 -0.10 25.95 4.78
N LEU A 202 -0.67 25.64 3.61
CA LEU A 202 -1.75 26.42 3.00
C LEU A 202 -2.99 26.47 3.89
N ASP A 203 -3.39 25.33 4.48
CA ASP A 203 -4.54 25.28 5.39
C ASP A 203 -4.34 26.15 6.63
N THR A 204 -3.13 26.16 7.18
CA THR A 204 -2.79 27.02 8.33
C THR A 204 -2.88 28.50 7.96
N ILE A 205 -2.27 28.90 6.83
CA ILE A 205 -2.30 30.29 6.37
C ILE A 205 -3.73 30.73 6.03
N TYR A 206 -4.53 29.86 5.41
CA TYR A 206 -5.92 30.14 5.07
C TYR A 206 -6.77 30.39 6.32
N ARG A 207 -6.61 29.58 7.38
CA ARG A 207 -7.29 29.82 8.67
C ARG A 207 -6.82 31.10 9.34
N ASP A 208 -5.53 31.43 9.25
CA ASP A 208 -5.01 32.71 9.76
C ASP A 208 -5.71 33.88 9.04
N LEU A 209 -5.80 33.84 7.70
CA LEU A 209 -6.50 34.85 6.89
C LEU A 209 -7.97 34.98 7.27
N GLN A 210 -8.68 33.87 7.48
CA GLN A 210 -10.07 33.90 7.97
C GLN A 210 -10.18 34.57 9.34
N SER A 211 -9.23 34.34 10.24
CA SER A 211 -9.25 34.96 11.57
C SER A 211 -9.02 36.48 11.52
N PHE A 212 -8.28 36.98 10.53
CA PHE A 212 -8.20 38.43 10.27
C PHE A 212 -9.56 39.01 9.90
N PHE A 213 -10.35 38.36 9.03
CA PHE A 213 -11.70 38.84 8.69
C PHE A 213 -12.65 38.86 9.88
N ILE A 214 -12.54 37.88 10.79
CA ILE A 214 -13.27 37.93 12.06
C ILE A 214 -12.82 39.13 12.89
N SER A 215 -11.50 39.33 13.03
CA SER A 215 -10.93 40.47 13.76
C SER A 215 -11.36 41.83 13.18
N PHE A 216 -11.50 41.93 11.84
CA PHE A 216 -12.00 43.12 11.17
C PHE A 216 -13.48 43.38 11.44
N LYS A 217 -14.30 42.37 11.67
CA LYS A 217 -15.71 42.56 12.06
C LYS A 217 -15.86 43.01 13.50
N ASP A 218 -15.04 42.46 14.38
CA ASP A 218 -15.07 42.80 15.80
C ASP A 218 -14.46 44.18 16.09
N MET A 219 -13.78 44.77 15.10
CA MET A 219 -13.24 46.12 15.15
C MET A 219 -14.37 47.17 15.16
N GLN A 220 -14.72 47.64 16.35
CA GLN A 220 -15.45 48.89 16.55
C GLN A 220 -14.47 50.06 16.44
N LEU A 221 -14.07 50.41 15.23
CA LEU A 221 -13.19 51.54 15.03
C LEU A 221 -13.97 52.82 15.31
N SER A 222 -13.64 53.53 16.40
CA SER A 222 -13.95 54.94 16.47
C SER A 222 -13.01 55.60 15.49
N THR A 223 -13.59 56.29 14.54
CA THR A 223 -12.85 56.81 13.41
C THR A 223 -11.97 58.04 13.80
N ALA A 224 -12.08 58.52 15.04
CA ALA A 224 -11.36 59.66 15.61
C ALA A 224 -10.06 59.31 16.35
N ALA A 225 -9.80 58.05 16.72
CA ALA A 225 -8.67 57.72 17.60
C ALA A 225 -7.41 57.27 16.82
N SER A 226 -6.33 58.05 16.92
CA SER A 226 -5.00 57.70 16.40
C SER A 226 -4.48 56.35 16.92
N LEU A 227 -4.84 55.96 18.15
CA LEU A 227 -4.44 54.66 18.70
C LEU A 227 -5.17 53.48 18.04
N GLU A 228 -6.44 53.66 17.67
CA GLU A 228 -7.23 52.61 17.01
C GLU A 228 -6.85 52.50 15.54
N ALA A 229 -6.51 53.63 14.90
CA ALA A 229 -5.88 53.70 13.58
C ALA A 229 -4.57 52.88 13.53
N ASP A 230 -3.69 53.06 14.52
CA ASP A 230 -2.44 52.31 14.66
C ASP A 230 -2.69 50.80 14.77
N ILE A 231 -3.70 50.39 15.53
CA ILE A 231 -4.07 48.99 15.71
C ILE A 231 -4.63 48.42 14.39
N ALA A 232 -5.53 49.13 13.72
CA ALA A 232 -6.13 48.72 12.46
C ALA A 232 -5.07 48.54 11.37
N GLY A 233 -4.16 49.50 11.22
CA GLY A 233 -3.05 49.44 10.27
C GLY A 233 -2.14 48.24 10.51
N LYS A 234 -1.78 47.95 11.77
CA LYS A 234 -0.97 46.77 12.13
C LYS A 234 -1.68 45.44 11.83
N ILE A 235 -2.97 45.37 12.11
CA ILE A 235 -3.75 44.17 11.80
C ILE A 235 -3.82 43.96 10.28
N TYR A 236 -3.96 45.04 9.51
CA TYR A 236 -3.92 44.98 8.04
C TYR A 236 -2.56 44.59 7.48
N ASP A 237 -1.44 45.10 8.02
CA ASP A 237 -0.09 44.67 7.65
C ASP A 237 0.14 43.17 7.94
N GLY A 238 -0.43 42.69 9.06
CA GLY A 238 -0.50 41.26 9.38
C GLY A 238 -1.29 40.45 8.35
N TYR A 239 -2.45 40.94 7.94
CA TYR A 239 -3.26 40.35 6.86
C TYR A 239 -2.50 40.29 5.54
N LEU A 240 -1.88 41.40 5.12
CA LEU A 240 -1.07 41.48 3.89
C LEU A 240 0.12 40.53 3.93
N THR A 241 0.78 40.39 5.10
CA THR A 241 1.85 39.43 5.32
C THR A 241 1.37 38.01 5.07
N LYS A 242 0.21 37.63 5.64
CA LYS A 242 -0.38 36.31 5.41
C LYS A 242 -0.84 36.12 3.98
N LEU A 243 -1.40 37.14 3.35
CA LEU A 243 -1.84 37.09 1.96
C LEU A 243 -0.65 36.85 1.03
N TYR A 244 0.47 37.54 1.26
CA TYR A 244 1.72 37.30 0.55
C TYR A 244 2.28 35.90 0.82
N GLN A 245 2.31 35.45 2.07
CA GLN A 245 2.72 34.09 2.40
C GLN A 245 1.83 33.05 1.69
N PHE A 246 0.54 33.32 1.57
CA PHE A 246 -0.42 32.45 0.90
C PHE A 246 -0.14 32.36 -0.60
N SER A 247 0.07 33.49 -1.28
CA SER A 247 0.44 33.50 -2.70
C SER A 247 1.78 32.79 -2.95
N GLN A 248 2.79 33.05 -2.11
CA GLN A 248 4.09 32.36 -2.19
C GLN A 248 3.97 30.85 -1.94
N ALA A 249 3.13 30.44 -0.98
CA ALA A 249 2.87 29.04 -0.69
C ALA A 249 2.16 28.32 -1.84
N LEU A 250 1.26 29.02 -2.54
CA LEU A 250 0.59 28.54 -3.76
C LEU A 250 1.49 28.62 -5.01
N HIS A 251 2.66 29.25 -4.91
CA HIS A 251 3.49 29.62 -6.06
C HIS A 251 2.73 30.47 -7.10
N VAL A 252 1.83 31.34 -6.63
CA VAL A 252 1.02 32.24 -7.46
C VAL A 252 1.64 33.63 -7.45
N GLU A 253 1.78 34.22 -8.63
CA GLU A 253 2.05 35.64 -8.83
C GLU A 253 0.77 36.29 -9.37
N LEU A 254 0.27 37.31 -8.64
CA LEU A 254 -0.89 38.08 -9.06
C LEU A 254 -0.42 39.11 -10.09
N GLU A 255 -0.77 38.90 -11.35
CA GLU A 255 -0.46 39.85 -12.41
C GLU A 255 -1.33 41.09 -12.27
N MET A 256 -0.77 42.14 -11.66
CA MET A 256 -1.45 43.41 -11.50
C MET A 256 -0.75 44.49 -12.34
N PRO A 257 -1.45 45.19 -13.25
CA PRO A 257 -0.91 46.40 -13.86
C PRO A 257 -0.47 47.38 -12.79
N ILE A 258 0.53 48.19 -13.13
CA ILE A 258 0.98 49.26 -12.26
C ILE A 258 -0.15 50.31 -12.14
N SER A 259 -0.83 50.33 -11.00
CA SER A 259 -1.92 51.27 -10.71
C SER A 259 -1.79 51.89 -9.31
N ILE A 260 -2.57 52.96 -9.08
CA ILE A 260 -2.67 53.60 -7.77
C ILE A 260 -3.27 52.61 -6.78
N GLY A 261 -2.73 52.58 -5.56
CA GLY A 261 -3.22 51.67 -4.53
C GLY A 261 -2.64 50.27 -4.58
N ASN A 262 -1.79 49.95 -5.56
CA ASN A 262 -1.02 48.72 -5.54
C ASN A 262 -0.14 48.66 -4.28
N VAL A 263 -0.21 47.52 -3.61
CA VAL A 263 0.55 47.19 -2.41
C VAL A 263 1.72 46.33 -2.82
N HIS A 264 2.92 46.77 -2.46
CA HIS A 264 4.18 46.13 -2.80
C HIS A 264 4.95 45.78 -1.53
N LEU A 265 5.80 44.76 -1.59
CA LEU A 265 6.77 44.53 -0.53
C LEU A 265 7.80 45.67 -0.53
N HIS A 266 8.15 46.15 0.66
CA HIS A 266 9.16 47.19 0.84
C HIS A 266 10.49 46.74 0.18
N GLY A 267 11.03 47.57 -0.71
CA GLY A 267 12.23 47.26 -1.49
C GLY A 267 12.02 46.38 -2.72
N GLN A 268 10.79 45.95 -3.03
CA GLN A 268 10.45 45.20 -4.25
C GLN A 268 9.25 45.83 -5.00
N PRO A 269 9.41 47.04 -5.58
CA PRO A 269 8.31 47.78 -6.20
C PRO A 269 7.71 47.09 -7.44
N ASN A 270 8.42 46.13 -8.03
CA ASN A 270 7.96 45.42 -9.22
C ASN A 270 7.04 44.23 -8.89
N ARG A 271 6.89 43.87 -7.61
CA ARG A 271 6.05 42.76 -7.18
C ARG A 271 4.91 43.29 -6.32
N SER A 272 3.73 43.38 -6.91
CA SER A 272 2.53 43.74 -6.18
C SER A 272 1.85 42.48 -5.63
N ILE A 273 1.35 42.57 -4.40
CA ILE A 273 0.68 41.45 -3.73
C ILE A 273 -0.84 41.62 -3.68
N SER A 274 -1.31 42.85 -3.83
CA SER A 274 -2.72 43.22 -3.91
C SER A 274 -2.83 44.68 -4.35
N ASN A 275 -4.04 45.15 -4.59
CA ASN A 275 -4.37 46.57 -4.60
C ASN A 275 -5.40 46.86 -3.51
N ILE A 276 -5.30 48.01 -2.84
CA ILE A 276 -6.19 48.39 -1.73
C ILE A 276 -7.68 48.45 -2.14
N PHE A 277 -7.98 48.81 -3.38
CA PHE A 277 -9.36 48.90 -3.87
C PHE A 277 -9.98 47.52 -4.12
N ILE A 278 -9.15 46.49 -4.35
CA ILE A 278 -9.59 45.12 -4.68
C ILE A 278 -8.94 44.05 -3.79
N ALA A 279 -8.59 44.39 -2.55
CA ALA A 279 -7.86 43.47 -1.67
C ALA A 279 -8.61 42.18 -1.35
N GLU A 280 -9.94 42.26 -1.32
CA GLU A 280 -10.83 41.12 -1.19
C GLU A 280 -10.74 40.18 -2.41
N ARG A 281 -10.69 40.74 -3.62
CA ARG A 281 -10.57 39.98 -4.86
C ARG A 281 -9.27 39.18 -4.92
N SER A 282 -8.16 39.75 -4.43
CA SER A 282 -6.89 39.04 -4.30
C SER A 282 -7.03 37.80 -3.40
N PHE A 283 -7.65 37.97 -2.23
CA PHE A 283 -7.94 36.84 -1.32
C PHE A 283 -8.85 35.80 -1.97
N LYS A 284 -9.98 36.22 -2.56
CA LYS A 284 -10.93 35.34 -3.25
C LYS A 284 -10.29 34.52 -4.37
N THR A 285 -9.38 35.15 -5.12
CA THR A 285 -8.64 34.48 -6.18
C THR A 285 -7.74 33.37 -5.61
N LEU A 286 -6.96 33.68 -4.58
CA LEU A 286 -6.09 32.70 -3.93
C LEU A 286 -6.88 31.60 -3.22
N GLU A 287 -8.01 31.95 -2.60
CA GLU A 287 -8.95 31.02 -1.96
C GLU A 287 -9.51 30.02 -2.98
N ALA A 288 -10.00 30.49 -4.13
CA ALA A 288 -10.53 29.63 -5.19
C ALA A 288 -9.47 28.64 -5.70
N ILE A 289 -8.23 29.11 -5.92
CA ILE A 289 -7.10 28.27 -6.32
C ILE A 289 -6.81 27.22 -5.23
N TYR A 290 -6.75 27.62 -3.96
CA TYR A 290 -6.52 26.72 -2.84
C TYR A 290 -7.61 25.66 -2.72
N ILE A 291 -8.90 26.04 -2.80
CA ILE A 291 -10.03 25.11 -2.71
C ILE A 291 -9.95 24.07 -3.84
N SER A 292 -9.67 24.50 -5.08
CA SER A 292 -9.53 23.58 -6.21
C SER A 292 -8.39 22.57 -6.00
N ILE A 293 -7.24 23.02 -5.49
CA ILE A 293 -6.10 22.14 -5.17
C ILE A 293 -6.44 21.21 -3.99
N ALA A 294 -7.10 21.72 -2.96
CA ALA A 294 -7.50 20.92 -1.81
C ALA A 294 -8.49 19.82 -2.21
N HIS A 295 -9.45 20.15 -3.07
CA HIS A 295 -10.42 19.20 -3.63
C HIS A 295 -9.73 18.12 -4.47
N PHE A 296 -8.78 18.49 -5.32
CA PHE A 296 -7.94 17.52 -6.04
C PHE A 296 -7.22 16.55 -5.09
N CYS A 297 -6.77 17.04 -3.93
CA CYS A 297 -6.13 16.24 -2.90
C CYS A 297 -7.11 15.40 -2.05
N GLY A 298 -8.41 15.41 -2.37
CA GLY A 298 -9.47 14.71 -1.64
C GLY A 298 -9.94 15.41 -0.37
N ASN A 299 -9.71 16.72 -0.23
CA ASN A 299 -10.15 17.51 0.92
C ASN A 299 -11.30 18.44 0.54
N GLU A 300 -12.36 18.43 1.36
CA GLU A 300 -13.48 19.36 1.21
C GLU A 300 -13.20 20.63 2.01
N VAL A 301 -12.93 21.73 1.30
CA VAL A 301 -12.76 23.07 1.88
C VAL A 301 -13.95 23.92 1.47
N LYS A 302 -14.57 24.59 2.44
CA LYS A 302 -15.67 25.53 2.18
C LYS A 302 -15.12 26.92 1.95
N GLU A 303 -15.72 27.59 0.98
CA GLU A 303 -15.50 29.01 0.72
C GLU A 303 -15.93 29.86 1.93
N PHE A 304 -15.10 30.85 2.25
CA PHE A 304 -15.38 31.85 3.25
C PHE A 304 -16.28 32.95 2.69
N LYS A 305 -17.54 33.00 3.13
CA LYS A 305 -18.57 33.89 2.55
C LYS A 305 -18.61 35.29 3.15
N ASP A 306 -17.91 35.51 4.25
CA ASP A 306 -18.20 36.62 5.15
C ASP A 306 -17.07 37.66 5.11
N LEU A 307 -16.89 38.30 3.95
CA LEU A 307 -15.78 39.24 3.71
C LEU A 307 -16.15 40.70 3.90
N GLU A 308 -17.44 41.03 3.80
CA GLU A 308 -17.93 42.39 3.99
C GLU A 308 -17.70 42.83 5.45
N SER A 309 -16.93 43.90 5.61
CA SER A 309 -16.65 44.49 6.91
C SER A 309 -16.24 45.95 6.74
N THR A 310 -16.96 46.84 7.42
CA THR A 310 -16.57 48.25 7.56
C THR A 310 -15.18 48.37 8.19
N GLY A 311 -14.87 47.54 9.20
CA GLY A 311 -13.54 47.51 9.83
C GLY A 311 -12.43 47.09 8.88
N PHE A 312 -12.67 46.13 7.98
CA PHE A 312 -11.71 45.78 6.92
C PHE A 312 -11.48 46.97 6.00
N SER A 313 -12.57 47.62 5.57
CA SER A 313 -12.53 48.78 4.68
C SER A 313 -11.72 49.93 5.29
N LEU A 314 -11.99 50.26 6.55
CA LEU A 314 -11.25 51.25 7.30
C LEU A 314 -9.77 50.86 7.43
N ALA A 315 -9.47 49.61 7.78
CA ALA A 315 -8.08 49.15 7.93
C ALA A 315 -7.28 49.30 6.62
N LYS A 316 -7.89 49.07 5.45
CA LYS A 316 -7.28 49.34 4.13
C LYS A 316 -6.94 50.82 3.96
N ILE A 317 -7.88 51.71 4.31
CA ILE A 317 -7.73 53.16 4.19
C ILE A 317 -6.64 53.67 5.14
N TYR A 318 -6.68 53.25 6.41
CA TYR A 318 -5.66 53.59 7.41
C TYR A 318 -4.27 53.16 6.94
N HIS A 319 -4.12 51.93 6.47
CA HIS A 319 -2.87 51.49 5.84
C HIS A 319 -2.53 52.41 4.66
N PHE A 320 -3.43 52.68 3.73
CA PHE A 320 -3.10 53.49 2.55
C PHE A 320 -2.53 54.90 2.86
N PHE A 321 -3.03 55.58 3.90
CA PHE A 321 -2.63 56.95 4.24
C PHE A 321 -1.62 57.09 5.38
N ASP A 322 -1.63 56.17 6.36
CA ASP A 322 -0.75 56.23 7.53
C ASP A 322 0.41 55.23 7.42
N ASN A 323 1.44 55.65 6.70
CA ASN A 323 2.64 54.86 6.46
C ASN A 323 3.51 54.64 7.72
N ALA A 324 3.19 55.24 8.88
CA ALA A 324 4.03 55.11 10.07
C ALA A 324 4.19 53.64 10.54
N HIS A 325 3.22 52.79 10.18
CA HIS A 325 3.17 51.37 10.58
C HIS A 325 3.60 50.40 9.47
N HIS A 326 4.05 50.93 8.33
CA HIS A 326 4.42 50.15 7.15
C HIS A 326 5.85 49.62 7.24
N HIS A 327 6.04 48.53 7.98
CA HIS A 327 7.36 47.91 8.08
C HIS A 327 7.69 47.00 6.90
N HIS A 328 6.66 46.44 6.25
CA HIS A 328 6.83 45.41 5.23
C HIS A 328 6.23 45.74 3.89
N PHE A 329 5.19 46.57 3.84
CA PHE A 329 4.52 46.92 2.59
C PHE A 329 4.51 48.41 2.32
N THR A 330 4.41 48.79 1.06
CA THR A 330 4.26 50.18 0.63
C THR A 330 3.18 50.26 -0.43
N SER A 331 2.30 51.24 -0.30
CA SER A 331 1.26 51.51 -1.30
C SER A 331 1.73 52.57 -2.29
N ARG A 332 1.42 52.38 -3.57
CA ARG A 332 1.73 53.37 -4.60
C ARG A 332 0.76 54.56 -4.50
N LEU A 333 1.26 55.66 -3.96
CA LEU A 333 0.65 56.99 -4.04
C LEU A 333 1.16 57.66 -5.33
N ALA A 334 0.26 58.01 -6.25
CA ALA A 334 0.62 58.74 -7.47
C ALA A 334 0.31 60.25 -7.34
N GLU A 335 0.24 60.96 -8.45
CA GLU A 335 0.01 62.40 -8.51
C GLU A 335 -1.36 62.84 -7.92
N LEU A 336 -2.34 61.93 -7.91
CA LEU A 336 -3.62 62.09 -7.20
C LEU A 336 -3.52 62.10 -5.66
N LYS A 337 -2.28 62.08 -5.11
CA LYS A 337 -2.03 62.13 -3.67
C LYS A 337 -2.91 63.18 -3.00
N ASN A 338 -2.91 64.42 -3.50
CA ASN A 338 -3.63 65.50 -2.85
C ASN A 338 -5.15 65.28 -2.79
N ASP A 339 -5.75 64.74 -3.85
CA ASP A 339 -7.19 64.50 -3.93
C ASP A 339 -7.62 63.32 -3.04
N LEU A 340 -6.78 62.29 -2.97
CA LEU A 340 -6.98 61.15 -2.07
C LEU A 340 -6.79 61.58 -0.60
N TYR A 341 -5.80 62.44 -0.31
CA TYR A 341 -5.64 63.02 1.02
C TYR A 341 -6.81 63.91 1.43
N LEU A 342 -7.49 64.56 0.48
CA LEU A 342 -8.70 65.31 0.77
C LEU A 342 -9.82 64.38 1.26
N LEU A 343 -10.05 63.24 0.59
CA LEU A 343 -11.02 62.23 1.07
C LEU A 343 -10.65 61.70 2.45
N TRP A 344 -9.35 61.52 2.70
CA TRP A 344 -8.84 61.09 3.99
C TRP A 344 -9.10 62.09 5.11
N GLU A 345 -8.85 63.38 4.86
CA GLU A 345 -9.13 64.45 5.82
C GLU A 345 -10.63 64.59 6.09
N TYR A 346 -11.48 64.44 5.07
CA TYR A 346 -12.94 64.36 5.26
C TYR A 346 -13.30 63.19 6.16
N LEU A 347 -12.77 62.00 5.85
CA LEU A 347 -13.03 60.81 6.65
C LEU A 347 -12.65 61.09 8.09
N HIS A 348 -11.45 61.57 8.38
CA HIS A 348 -11.02 61.90 9.74
C HIS A 348 -11.88 62.95 10.46
N LEU A 349 -12.36 63.97 9.75
CA LEU A 349 -13.16 65.01 10.37
C LEU A 349 -14.57 64.50 10.70
N LEU A 350 -15.23 63.87 9.73
CA LEU A 350 -16.57 63.25 9.85
C LEU A 350 -16.64 62.11 10.87
N SER A 351 -15.49 61.78 11.42
CA SER A 351 -15.24 60.67 12.29
C SER A 351 -15.20 61.04 13.77
N HIS A 352 -15.23 62.33 14.07
CA HIS A 352 -15.43 62.85 15.41
C HIS A 352 -16.91 62.76 15.82
N ASP A 353 -17.15 62.30 17.05
CA ASP A 353 -18.48 62.04 17.62
C ASP A 353 -19.41 63.27 17.68
N ASP A 354 -18.86 64.48 17.51
CA ASP A 354 -19.60 65.74 17.57
C ASP A 354 -20.33 66.10 16.26
N ILE A 355 -20.12 65.34 15.18
CA ILE A 355 -20.69 65.65 13.86
C ILE A 355 -21.95 64.80 13.59
N LEU A 356 -23.04 65.49 13.27
CA LEU A 356 -24.44 65.04 13.06
C LEU A 356 -24.61 63.79 12.16
N ASP A 357 -25.82 63.19 12.17
CA ASP A 357 -26.27 62.07 11.32
C ASP A 357 -25.88 62.16 9.83
N SER A 358 -25.70 63.37 9.27
CA SER A 358 -25.22 63.56 7.89
C SER A 358 -23.79 63.03 7.67
N ALA A 359 -22.98 62.94 8.73
CA ALA A 359 -21.62 62.43 8.67
C ALA A 359 -21.55 60.91 8.47
N GLU A 360 -22.58 60.15 8.86
CA GLU A 360 -22.64 58.71 8.63
C GLU A 360 -22.75 58.41 7.13
N VAL A 361 -23.65 59.11 6.43
CA VAL A 361 -23.84 58.97 4.97
C VAL A 361 -22.57 59.35 4.21
N ASP A 362 -21.96 60.49 4.56
CA ASP A 362 -20.73 60.96 3.90
C ASP A 362 -19.54 60.01 4.16
N ARG A 363 -19.46 59.43 5.36
CA ARG A 363 -18.47 58.40 5.69
C ARG A 363 -18.65 57.15 4.85
N ASP A 364 -19.88 56.66 4.74
CA ASP A 364 -20.21 55.49 3.93
C ASP A 364 -19.91 55.72 2.45
N ILE A 365 -20.12 56.94 1.93
CA ILE A 365 -19.74 57.33 0.57
C ILE A 365 -18.22 57.18 0.36
N ILE A 366 -17.40 57.66 1.30
CA ILE A 366 -15.93 57.55 1.22
C ILE A 366 -15.49 56.10 1.32
N ILE A 367 -16.05 55.33 2.27
CA ILE A 367 -15.73 53.91 2.44
C ILE A 367 -16.11 53.12 1.19
N THR A 368 -17.28 53.40 0.61
CA THR A 368 -17.74 52.79 -0.64
C THR A 368 -16.78 53.08 -1.78
N PHE A 369 -16.28 54.31 -1.90
CA PHE A 369 -15.25 54.65 -2.89
C PHE A 369 -14.00 53.76 -2.76
N PHE A 370 -13.51 53.51 -1.54
CA PHE A 370 -12.33 52.64 -1.33
C PHE A 370 -12.61 51.13 -1.44
N ASN A 371 -13.88 50.74 -1.57
CA ASN A 371 -14.32 49.38 -1.83
C ASN A 371 -14.73 49.14 -3.28
N ASP A 372 -14.86 50.20 -4.07
CA ASP A 372 -15.31 50.09 -5.44
C ASP A 372 -14.19 49.57 -6.35
N SER A 373 -14.45 48.40 -6.96
CA SER A 373 -13.53 47.76 -7.89
C SER A 373 -13.27 48.57 -9.17
N GLU A 374 -14.17 49.48 -9.55
CA GLU A 374 -13.95 50.38 -10.69
C GLU A 374 -12.80 51.36 -10.43
N ASN A 375 -12.45 51.61 -9.16
CA ASN A 375 -11.31 52.44 -8.78
C ASN A 375 -9.96 51.69 -8.82
N TYR A 376 -9.93 50.40 -9.18
CA TYR A 376 -8.68 49.66 -9.33
C TYR A 376 -7.72 50.26 -10.36
N GLU A 377 -8.26 50.88 -11.41
CA GLU A 377 -7.51 51.52 -12.49
C GLU A 377 -7.40 53.04 -12.30
N LEU A 378 -7.61 53.51 -11.07
CA LEU A 378 -7.53 54.94 -10.75
C LEU A 378 -6.16 55.49 -11.17
N SER A 379 -6.19 56.53 -11.98
CA SER A 379 -5.03 57.23 -12.52
C SER A 379 -5.42 58.65 -12.90
N GLU A 380 -4.46 59.51 -13.26
CA GLU A 380 -4.79 60.87 -13.71
C GLU A 380 -5.67 60.91 -14.96
N ASN A 381 -5.52 59.91 -15.84
CA ASN A 381 -6.31 59.79 -17.06
C ASN A 381 -7.64 59.07 -16.83
N ASN A 382 -7.80 58.41 -15.68
CA ASN A 382 -9.02 57.74 -15.27
C ASN A 382 -9.29 58.04 -13.80
N LEU A 383 -9.99 59.16 -13.57
CA LEU A 383 -10.35 59.60 -12.22
C LEU A 383 -11.49 58.76 -11.61
N ALA A 384 -12.04 57.79 -12.36
CA ALA A 384 -13.15 56.93 -11.94
C ALA A 384 -14.25 57.74 -11.21
N HIS A 385 -14.67 57.31 -10.02
CA HIS A 385 -15.72 57.98 -9.24
C HIS A 385 -15.24 59.19 -8.44
N LEU A 386 -13.94 59.51 -8.44
CA LEU A 386 -13.36 60.53 -7.57
C LEU A 386 -14.04 61.92 -7.71
N PRO A 387 -14.27 62.46 -8.92
CA PRO A 387 -14.95 63.76 -9.06
C PRO A 387 -16.40 63.73 -8.54
N THR A 388 -17.11 62.62 -8.78
CA THR A 388 -18.50 62.42 -8.33
C THR A 388 -18.59 62.37 -6.81
N ILE A 389 -17.66 61.65 -6.17
CA ILE A 389 -17.59 61.54 -4.71
C ILE A 389 -17.28 62.90 -4.09
N LEU A 390 -16.28 63.61 -4.62
CA LEU A 390 -15.93 64.96 -4.16
C LEU A 390 -17.10 65.94 -4.32
N GLN A 391 -17.81 65.89 -5.45
CA GLN A 391 -19.00 66.71 -5.68
C GLN A 391 -20.11 66.39 -4.67
N THR A 392 -20.34 65.11 -4.40
CA THR A 392 -21.36 64.65 -3.45
C THR A 392 -21.04 65.14 -2.03
N LEU A 393 -19.78 64.99 -1.59
CA LEU A 393 -19.32 65.48 -0.29
C LEU A 393 -19.44 67.02 -0.17
N TYR A 394 -19.07 67.75 -1.22
CA TYR A 394 -19.21 69.20 -1.27
C TYR A 394 -20.68 69.63 -1.15
N GLU A 395 -21.56 69.03 -1.96
CA GLU A 395 -22.99 69.35 -1.99
C GLU A 395 -23.70 68.98 -0.68
N SER A 396 -23.32 67.86 -0.05
CA SER A 396 -23.80 67.44 1.26
C SER A 396 -23.47 68.47 2.36
N ASN A 397 -22.27 69.05 2.31
CA ASN A 397 -21.76 69.90 3.38
C ASN A 397 -21.82 71.41 3.11
N LYS A 398 -22.17 71.88 1.90
CA LYS A 398 -22.13 73.32 1.55
C LYS A 398 -23.06 74.22 2.39
N GLY A 399 -24.13 73.64 2.95
CA GLY A 399 -25.17 74.36 3.70
C GLY A 399 -25.12 74.15 5.22
N THR A 400 -24.29 73.24 5.69
CA THR A 400 -24.14 72.93 7.11
C THR A 400 -23.42 74.11 7.79
N PRO A 401 -23.80 74.55 9.00
CA PRO A 401 -23.00 75.51 9.77
C PRO A 401 -21.70 74.83 10.20
N LEU A 402 -20.70 74.91 9.34
CA LEU A 402 -19.43 74.17 9.46
C LEU A 402 -18.60 74.69 10.62
N ASP A 403 -17.90 73.78 11.29
CA ASP A 403 -16.68 74.17 12.00
C ASP A 403 -15.65 74.71 10.99
N ASN A 404 -14.62 75.40 11.48
CA ASN A 404 -13.60 75.99 10.59
C ASN A 404 -12.88 74.94 9.73
N GLY A 405 -12.79 73.68 10.19
CA GLY A 405 -12.10 72.60 9.48
C GLY A 405 -12.89 72.09 8.28
N LEU A 406 -14.19 71.81 8.45
CA LEU A 406 -15.05 71.31 7.38
C LEU A 406 -15.29 72.39 6.32
N HIS A 407 -15.28 73.67 6.72
CA HIS A 407 -15.29 74.79 5.79
C HIS A 407 -14.04 74.82 4.90
N GLU A 408 -12.85 74.65 5.49
CA GLU A 408 -11.60 74.58 4.74
C GLU A 408 -11.57 73.39 3.77
N LEU A 409 -12.01 72.21 4.21
CA LEU A 409 -12.10 71.02 3.36
C LEU A 409 -13.08 71.22 2.20
N ASN A 410 -14.26 71.80 2.44
CA ASN A 410 -15.22 72.13 1.39
C ASN A 410 -14.66 73.13 0.38
N GLN A 411 -13.89 74.12 0.83
CA GLN A 411 -13.27 75.08 -0.07
C GLN A 411 -12.20 74.42 -0.95
N ARG A 412 -11.34 73.56 -0.38
CA ARG A 412 -10.37 72.76 -1.12
C ARG A 412 -11.05 71.80 -2.12
N CYS A 413 -12.15 71.17 -1.71
CA CYS A 413 -12.96 70.31 -2.57
C CYS A 413 -13.53 71.08 -3.76
N LYS A 414 -14.11 72.25 -3.52
CA LYS A 414 -14.63 73.13 -4.57
C LYS A 414 -13.55 73.53 -5.58
N GLU A 415 -12.36 73.88 -5.10
CA GLU A 415 -11.22 74.23 -5.97
C GLU A 415 -10.80 73.05 -6.86
N ARG A 416 -10.77 71.83 -6.32
CA ARG A 416 -10.51 70.61 -7.11
C ARG A 416 -11.59 70.34 -8.14
N LEU A 417 -12.86 70.48 -7.77
CA LEU A 417 -13.97 70.31 -8.71
C LEU A 417 -13.94 71.35 -9.84
N MET A 418 -13.46 72.57 -9.58
CA MET A 418 -13.19 73.55 -10.66
C MET A 418 -12.06 73.08 -11.59
N GLN A 419 -10.97 72.51 -11.04
CA GLN A 419 -9.87 71.97 -11.85
C GLN A 419 -10.32 70.81 -12.75
N TYR A 420 -11.25 69.98 -12.27
CA TYR A 420 -11.87 68.91 -13.06
C TYR A 420 -12.92 69.42 -14.06
N GLY A 421 -13.23 70.72 -14.09
CA GLY A 421 -14.24 71.29 -14.99
C GLY A 421 -15.68 70.96 -14.60
N VAL A 422 -15.92 70.50 -13.37
CA VAL A 422 -17.27 70.20 -12.84
C VAL A 422 -18.01 71.50 -12.47
N TYR A 423 -17.29 72.52 -12.00
CA TYR A 423 -17.84 73.87 -11.77
C TYR A 423 -17.18 74.92 -12.67
N THR A 424 -18.01 75.78 -13.25
CA THR A 424 -17.57 77.03 -13.89
C THR A 424 -17.69 78.17 -12.89
N GLN A 425 -16.68 79.05 -12.81
CA GLN A 425 -16.77 80.28 -12.02
C GLN A 425 -17.96 81.12 -12.53
N HIS A 426 -18.99 81.26 -11.70
CA HIS A 426 -20.11 82.16 -11.94
C HIS A 426 -19.97 83.43 -11.12
#